data_AF-A0A1A8HD83-F1
#
_entry.id   AF-A0A1A8HD83-F1
#
_cell.length_a   1.000
_cell.length_b   1.000
_cell.length_c   1.000
_cell.angle_alpha   90.00
_cell.angle_beta   90.00
_cell.angle_gamma   90.00
#
_symmetry.space_group_name_H-M   'P 1'
#
loop_
_entity.id
_entity.type
_entity.pdbx_description
1 polymer ?
#
loop_
_entity_poly.entity_id
_entity_poly.type
_entity_poly.pdbx_seq_one_letter_code
_entity_poly.pdbx_strand_id
1 'polypeptide(L)'
;VCTKEKKPAVVVSTPKRPPAAVTANTKSRLSAFSAPDSFESQMSEPGSAGGATVWDHEKLEWLHDDKRKDRKRRRQTDDDYDSSTLYVPEDFLNKNTPGMRRWWQLKSNMFDTVIFYKVGKFYELYHMDAVIGVNELGLTFMRGNWAHSGFPEIGFARFSDVLVQKGYKVARVEQTETPEMMEARCKSIAKPTKFDRVVKREVCRIITRGTQTYSVLDGAPSESQSKFLLSLKEKAEEESSGRCRVYGVCFVDTSVGYFHIGQFSDDRHCSRLRTLIAHYSPAEVLFERGNFSVETRKILKASLSSALQEGLNAGTQFWDAQKTLKTLSEENYFEEIAGQERATGTNFLPTLLKHMTSESDSLRLTPKEGYELALSAFGGCIF
;
A
#
# COMPACT_ATOMS: atom_id res chain seq x y z
N VAL A 1 67.70 -25.33 -0.74
CA VAL A 1 67.34 -26.33 0.30
C VAL A 1 65.83 -26.51 0.30
N CYS A 2 65.39 -27.74 0.03
CA CYS A 2 64.04 -28.32 0.18
C CYS A 2 62.86 -27.79 -0.65
N THR A 3 62.63 -28.48 -1.77
CA THR A 3 61.33 -28.79 -2.38
C THR A 3 60.42 -29.56 -1.41
N LYS A 4 59.13 -29.20 -1.30
CA LYS A 4 58.07 -30.13 -0.88
C LYS A 4 56.77 -29.89 -1.66
N GLU A 5 56.26 -30.98 -2.20
CA GLU A 5 55.09 -31.14 -3.06
C GLU A 5 53.76 -30.81 -2.35
N LYS A 6 52.80 -30.31 -3.13
CA LYS A 6 51.40 -30.13 -2.74
C LYS A 6 50.71 -31.50 -2.56
N LYS A 7 50.20 -31.77 -1.36
CA LYS A 7 49.13 -32.75 -1.13
C LYS A 7 47.75 -32.06 -1.26
N PRO A 8 46.74 -32.67 -1.92
CA PRO A 8 45.41 -32.10 -1.98
C PRO A 8 44.69 -32.24 -0.64
N ALA A 9 43.97 -31.20 -0.23
CA ALA A 9 43.15 -31.18 0.97
C ALA A 9 41.89 -32.05 0.79
N VAL A 10 41.63 -32.90 1.78
CA VAL A 10 40.48 -33.79 1.88
C VAL A 10 39.21 -32.99 2.17
N VAL A 11 38.20 -33.14 1.31
CA VAL A 11 36.85 -32.60 1.53
C VAL A 11 36.14 -33.46 2.58
N VAL A 12 35.88 -32.87 3.76
CA VAL A 12 35.05 -33.51 4.79
C VAL A 12 33.58 -33.27 4.42
N SER A 13 32.91 -34.31 3.91
CA SER A 13 31.47 -34.31 3.66
C SER A 13 30.69 -34.51 4.96
N THR A 14 29.87 -33.53 5.33
CA THR A 14 28.87 -33.67 6.39
C THR A 14 27.74 -34.62 5.92
N PRO A 15 27.23 -35.52 6.78
CA PRO A 15 26.19 -36.47 6.37
C PRO A 15 24.85 -35.75 6.11
N LYS A 16 24.33 -35.89 4.89
CA LYS A 16 22.97 -35.46 4.52
C LYS A 16 21.94 -36.24 5.34
N ARG A 17 21.19 -35.52 6.18
CA ARG A 17 20.00 -36.03 6.86
C ARG A 17 18.90 -36.26 5.80
N PRO A 18 18.24 -37.43 5.74
CA PRO A 18 17.18 -37.66 4.77
C PRO A 18 16.00 -36.71 5.05
N PRO A 19 15.29 -36.22 4.02
CA PRO A 19 14.11 -35.39 4.23
C PRO A 19 13.08 -36.18 5.03
N ALA A 20 12.56 -35.58 6.10
CA ALA A 20 11.53 -36.18 6.92
C ALA A 20 10.32 -36.54 6.03
N ALA A 21 9.96 -37.83 6.01
CA ALA A 21 8.81 -38.31 5.26
C ALA A 21 7.54 -37.71 5.85
N VAL A 22 6.89 -36.83 5.09
CA VAL A 22 5.58 -36.26 5.42
C VAL A 22 4.55 -37.39 5.41
N THR A 23 3.88 -37.62 6.54
CA THR A 23 2.85 -38.65 6.67
C THR A 23 1.73 -38.45 5.64
N ALA A 24 1.15 -39.54 5.14
CA ALA A 24 0.10 -39.49 4.11
C ALA A 24 -1.10 -38.61 4.52
N ASN A 25 -1.39 -38.55 5.82
CA ASN A 25 -2.45 -37.71 6.38
C ASN A 25 -2.14 -36.20 6.30
N THR A 26 -0.87 -35.82 6.41
CA THR A 26 -0.41 -34.42 6.24
C THR A 26 -0.38 -34.03 4.77
N LYS A 27 0.02 -34.94 3.87
CA LYS A 27 -0.07 -34.72 2.41
C LYS A 27 -1.52 -34.55 1.94
N SER A 28 -2.44 -35.37 2.44
CA SER A 28 -3.88 -35.26 2.13
C SER A 28 -4.50 -33.95 2.61
N ARG A 29 -4.08 -33.44 3.78
CA ARG A 29 -4.52 -32.12 4.26
C ARG A 29 -3.96 -31.00 3.40
N LEU A 30 -2.70 -31.06 3.00
CA LEU A 30 -2.08 -30.05 2.13
C LEU A 30 -2.69 -30.04 0.72
N SER A 31 -3.04 -31.20 0.16
CA SER A 31 -3.72 -31.28 -1.15
C SER A 31 -5.15 -30.75 -1.12
N ALA A 32 -5.83 -30.79 0.04
CA ALA A 32 -7.13 -30.15 0.21
C ALA A 32 -7.06 -28.61 0.27
N PHE A 33 -5.85 -28.04 0.41
CA PHE A 33 -5.57 -26.60 0.31
C PHE A 33 -4.88 -26.21 -1.00
N SER A 34 -4.66 -27.15 -1.92
CA SER A 34 -4.13 -26.88 -3.26
C SER A 34 -5.28 -26.54 -4.19
N ALA A 35 -5.32 -25.29 -4.67
CA ALA A 35 -6.24 -24.86 -5.72
C ALA A 35 -5.74 -25.33 -7.10
N PRO A 36 -6.63 -25.62 -8.06
CA PRO A 36 -6.25 -26.01 -9.42
C PRO A 36 -5.54 -24.87 -10.16
N ASP A 37 -4.68 -25.23 -11.13
CA ASP A 37 -3.86 -24.30 -11.94
C ASP A 37 -4.66 -23.48 -12.96
N SER A 38 -6.00 -23.54 -12.93
CA SER A 38 -6.89 -22.93 -13.93
C SER A 38 -8.10 -22.31 -13.24
N PHE A 39 -8.24 -20.99 -13.35
CA PHE A 39 -9.40 -20.24 -12.88
C PHE A 39 -10.50 -20.28 -13.96
N GLU A 40 -11.23 -21.38 -14.04
CA GLU A 40 -12.54 -21.38 -14.71
C GLU A 40 -13.62 -21.04 -13.68
N SER A 41 -14.46 -20.05 -14.02
CA SER A 41 -15.61 -19.64 -13.22
C SER A 41 -16.67 -20.73 -13.24
N GLN A 42 -16.60 -21.66 -12.29
CA GLN A 42 -17.72 -22.56 -12.02
C GLN A 42 -18.84 -21.76 -11.36
N MET A 43 -19.88 -21.41 -12.13
CA MET A 43 -21.20 -21.08 -11.59
C MET A 43 -21.69 -22.30 -10.81
N SER A 44 -21.82 -22.17 -9.49
CA SER A 44 -22.43 -23.17 -8.64
C SER A 44 -23.95 -23.18 -8.83
N GLU A 45 -24.50 -24.38 -9.06
CA GLU A 45 -25.95 -24.63 -9.04
C GLU A 45 -26.56 -24.29 -7.66
N PRO A 46 -27.86 -23.88 -7.61
CA PRO A 46 -28.49 -23.39 -6.39
C PRO A 46 -28.88 -24.57 -5.47
N GLY A 47 -27.90 -25.03 -4.68
CA GLY A 47 -28.11 -26.00 -3.61
C GLY A 47 -28.44 -25.32 -2.28
N SER A 48 -29.70 -25.46 -1.84
CA SER A 48 -30.20 -25.25 -0.47
C SER A 48 -30.15 -23.82 0.09
N ALA A 49 -31.33 -23.18 0.13
CA ALA A 49 -31.62 -21.99 0.92
C ALA A 49 -31.38 -22.26 2.43
N GLY A 50 -30.16 -22.01 2.90
CA GLY A 50 -29.82 -21.86 4.31
C GLY A 50 -29.84 -20.38 4.68
N GLY A 51 -30.55 -20.01 5.76
CA GLY A 51 -30.66 -18.62 6.21
C GLY A 51 -29.30 -17.93 6.30
N ALA A 52 -29.25 -16.65 5.93
CA ALA A 52 -28.02 -15.85 5.92
C ALA A 52 -27.29 -15.97 7.27
N THR A 53 -26.11 -16.56 7.26
CA THR A 53 -25.24 -16.61 8.45
C THR A 53 -24.79 -15.20 8.76
N VAL A 54 -25.40 -14.58 9.78
CA VAL A 54 -25.01 -13.24 10.24
C VAL A 54 -23.72 -13.33 11.03
N TRP A 55 -22.65 -12.77 10.50
CA TRP A 55 -21.33 -12.80 11.11
C TRP A 55 -21.25 -11.84 12.30
N ASP A 56 -20.40 -12.14 13.29
CA ASP A 56 -20.28 -11.31 14.49
C ASP A 56 -19.91 -9.84 14.22
N HIS A 57 -19.13 -9.57 13.16
CA HIS A 57 -18.78 -8.20 12.78
C HIS A 57 -19.96 -7.41 12.21
N GLU A 58 -20.93 -8.08 11.60
CA GLU A 58 -22.17 -7.48 11.07
C GLU A 58 -23.14 -7.10 12.20
N LYS A 59 -22.90 -7.56 13.44
CA LYS A 59 -23.68 -7.18 14.62
C LYS A 59 -23.11 -5.92 15.30
N LEU A 60 -21.95 -5.44 14.87
CA LEU A 60 -21.28 -4.27 15.45
C LEU A 60 -21.96 -2.99 14.92
N GLU A 61 -22.83 -2.39 15.72
CA GLU A 61 -23.60 -1.21 15.30
C GLU A 61 -22.74 -0.04 14.81
N TRP A 62 -21.57 0.18 15.42
CA TRP A 62 -20.67 1.28 15.02
C TRP A 62 -19.95 1.03 13.69
N LEU A 63 -20.07 -0.18 13.12
CA LEU A 63 -19.53 -0.54 11.80
C LEU A 63 -20.57 -0.39 10.68
N HIS A 64 -21.86 -0.36 11.02
CA HIS A 64 -22.96 -0.18 10.06
C HIS A 64 -22.85 1.16 9.34
N ASP A 65 -23.17 1.18 8.05
CA ASP A 65 -22.98 2.34 7.18
C ASP A 65 -23.66 3.61 7.74
N ASP A 66 -24.85 3.48 8.32
CA ASP A 66 -25.62 4.60 8.90
C ASP A 66 -25.00 5.21 10.19
N LYS A 67 -24.20 4.41 10.92
CA LYS A 67 -23.60 4.79 12.20
C LYS A 67 -22.08 4.93 12.14
N ARG A 68 -21.44 4.47 11.07
CA ARG A 68 -20.00 4.44 10.89
C ARG A 68 -19.43 5.86 10.89
N LYS A 69 -18.29 5.98 11.56
CA LYS A 69 -17.53 7.23 11.68
C LYS A 69 -16.07 7.01 11.35
N ASP A 70 -15.41 8.06 10.92
CA ASP A 70 -13.97 8.04 10.71
C ASP A 70 -13.20 8.09 12.04
N ARG A 71 -11.88 7.99 12.03
CA ARG A 71 -11.05 7.99 13.26
C ARG A 71 -11.24 9.23 14.14
N LYS A 72 -11.60 10.38 13.56
CA LYS A 72 -11.91 11.64 14.28
C LYS A 72 -13.37 11.73 14.72
N ARG A 73 -14.15 10.66 14.58
CA ARG A 73 -15.58 10.53 14.91
C ARG A 73 -16.50 11.39 14.02
N ARG A 74 -16.03 11.75 12.82
CA ARG A 74 -16.85 12.44 11.80
C ARG A 74 -17.73 11.42 11.08
N ARG A 75 -18.95 11.84 10.73
CA ARG A 75 -19.93 11.02 10.00
C ARG A 75 -19.65 11.07 8.51
N GLN A 76 -20.19 10.11 7.76
CA GLN A 76 -20.03 10.05 6.29
C GLN A 76 -20.61 11.26 5.55
N THR A 77 -21.50 12.02 6.18
CA THR A 77 -22.09 13.25 5.64
C THR A 77 -21.21 14.49 5.83
N ASP A 78 -20.16 14.40 6.63
CA ASP A 78 -19.29 15.53 6.95
C ASP A 78 -18.29 15.76 5.80
N ASP A 79 -18.06 17.02 5.42
CA ASP A 79 -17.19 17.37 4.28
C ASP A 79 -15.75 16.85 4.43
N ASP A 80 -15.24 16.83 5.67
CA ASP A 80 -13.88 16.35 5.98
C ASP A 80 -13.82 14.86 6.33
N TYR A 81 -14.89 14.09 6.08
CA TYR A 81 -14.92 12.65 6.39
C TYR A 81 -13.80 11.89 5.67
N ASP A 82 -13.00 11.15 6.44
CA ASP A 82 -11.94 10.31 5.91
C ASP A 82 -12.38 8.85 5.82
N SER A 83 -12.79 8.44 4.62
CA SER A 83 -13.23 7.08 4.29
C SER A 83 -12.15 6.01 4.45
N SER A 84 -10.87 6.40 4.50
CA SER A 84 -9.76 5.46 4.72
C SER A 84 -9.58 5.09 6.20
N THR A 85 -10.36 5.68 7.11
CA THR A 85 -10.24 5.43 8.55
C THR A 85 -11.57 5.05 9.18
N LEU A 86 -11.51 4.43 10.36
CA LEU A 86 -12.67 3.93 11.08
C LEU A 86 -12.54 4.20 12.58
N TYR A 87 -13.59 4.77 13.18
CA TYR A 87 -13.71 4.84 14.63
C TYR A 87 -14.05 3.46 15.20
N VAL A 88 -13.17 2.96 16.06
CA VAL A 88 -13.40 1.75 16.85
C VAL A 88 -13.51 2.14 18.32
N PRO A 89 -14.63 1.86 19.03
CA PRO A 89 -14.79 2.21 20.43
C PRO A 89 -13.68 1.61 21.32
N GLU A 90 -13.17 2.40 22.25
CA GLU A 90 -12.05 2.00 23.10
C GLU A 90 -12.40 0.80 24.01
N ASP A 91 -13.62 0.79 24.55
CA ASP A 91 -14.13 -0.33 25.34
C ASP A 91 -14.20 -1.63 24.52
N PHE A 92 -14.52 -1.54 23.23
CA PHE A 92 -14.50 -2.68 22.33
C PHE A 92 -13.06 -3.16 22.10
N LEU A 93 -12.12 -2.25 21.81
CA LEU A 93 -10.69 -2.59 21.64
C LEU A 93 -10.10 -3.28 22.88
N ASN A 94 -10.44 -2.81 24.09
CA ASN A 94 -9.90 -3.33 25.34
C ASN A 94 -10.44 -4.72 25.72
N LYS A 95 -11.64 -5.06 25.25
CA LYS A 95 -12.27 -6.39 25.41
C LYS A 95 -11.69 -7.45 24.49
N ASN A 96 -11.12 -7.06 23.35
CA ASN A 96 -10.54 -8.00 22.38
C ASN A 96 -9.26 -8.70 22.90
N THR A 97 -8.95 -9.84 22.30
CA THR A 97 -7.65 -10.51 22.50
C THR A 97 -6.52 -9.62 21.97
N PRO A 98 -5.27 -9.73 22.48
CA PRO A 98 -4.17 -8.87 22.05
C PRO A 98 -3.95 -8.82 20.53
N GLY A 99 -3.97 -9.98 19.85
CA GLY A 99 -3.82 -10.05 18.40
C GLY A 99 -4.97 -9.36 17.66
N MET A 100 -6.22 -9.65 18.06
CA MET A 100 -7.40 -9.05 17.42
C MET A 100 -7.49 -7.55 17.67
N ARG A 101 -7.12 -7.07 18.87
CA ARG A 101 -6.99 -5.64 19.17
C ARG A 101 -6.02 -4.98 18.20
N ARG A 102 -4.85 -5.57 17.96
CA ARG A 102 -3.86 -5.03 17.02
C ARG A 102 -4.41 -5.00 15.59
N TRP A 103 -5.11 -6.05 15.17
CA TRP A 103 -5.76 -6.07 13.86
C TRP A 103 -6.80 -4.93 13.72
N TRP A 104 -7.67 -4.72 14.71
CA TRP A 104 -8.64 -3.60 14.69
C TRP A 104 -7.97 -2.22 14.74
N GLN A 105 -6.83 -2.07 15.42
CA GLN A 105 -6.04 -0.84 15.39
C GLN A 105 -5.48 -0.55 14.00
N LEU A 106 -5.02 -1.58 13.28
CA LEU A 106 -4.60 -1.41 11.89
C LEU A 106 -5.81 -1.06 11.03
N LYS A 107 -6.90 -1.84 11.08
CA LYS A 107 -8.12 -1.56 10.32
C LYS A 107 -8.69 -0.16 10.58
N SER A 108 -8.61 0.34 11.82
CA SER A 108 -9.01 1.70 12.19
C SER A 108 -8.25 2.80 11.41
N ASN A 109 -6.99 2.55 11.03
CA ASN A 109 -6.15 3.51 10.30
C ASN A 109 -6.16 3.32 8.78
N MET A 110 -6.66 2.18 8.28
CA MET A 110 -6.61 1.78 6.87
C MET A 110 -7.84 0.89 6.58
N PHE A 111 -9.02 1.50 6.73
CA PHE A 111 -10.32 0.85 6.62
C PHE A 111 -10.62 0.35 5.21
N ASP A 112 -10.11 1.06 4.21
CA ASP A 112 -10.21 0.81 2.78
C ASP A 112 -9.25 -0.27 2.25
N THR A 113 -8.46 -0.89 3.13
CA THR A 113 -7.38 -1.80 2.75
C THR A 113 -7.61 -3.21 3.31
N VAL A 114 -7.50 -4.24 2.47
CA VAL A 114 -7.58 -5.65 2.86
C VAL A 114 -6.31 -6.03 3.61
N ILE A 115 -6.44 -6.55 4.82
CA ILE A 115 -5.29 -6.87 5.68
C ILE A 115 -4.97 -8.36 5.58
N PHE A 116 -3.80 -8.67 5.00
CA PHE A 116 -3.20 -10.00 5.10
C PHE A 116 -2.37 -10.04 6.38
N TYR A 117 -2.94 -10.61 7.44
CA TYR A 117 -2.38 -10.57 8.78
C TYR A 117 -1.60 -11.85 9.11
N LYS A 118 -0.28 -11.76 9.26
CA LYS A 118 0.54 -12.96 9.46
C LYS A 118 0.37 -13.57 10.85
N VAL A 119 0.00 -14.85 10.88
CA VAL A 119 -0.10 -15.69 12.08
C VAL A 119 0.65 -16.99 11.85
N GLY A 120 1.85 -17.08 12.40
CA GLY A 120 2.76 -18.18 12.15
C GLY A 120 3.17 -18.25 10.68
N LYS A 121 2.81 -19.34 10.01
CA LYS A 121 3.11 -19.60 8.59
C LYS A 121 1.95 -19.28 7.64
N PHE A 122 0.94 -18.57 8.13
CA PHE A 122 -0.27 -18.24 7.37
C PHE A 122 -0.48 -16.73 7.34
N TYR A 123 -1.07 -16.25 6.25
CA TYR A 123 -1.77 -14.98 6.25
C TYR A 123 -3.25 -15.25 6.50
N GLU A 124 -3.77 -14.61 7.55
CA GLU A 124 -5.17 -14.68 7.94
C GLU A 124 -5.88 -13.38 7.54
N LEU A 125 -7.16 -13.53 7.16
CA LEU A 125 -8.08 -12.45 6.88
C LEU A 125 -9.23 -12.54 7.88
N TYR A 126 -9.61 -11.41 8.46
CA TYR A 126 -10.61 -11.35 9.53
C TYR A 126 -11.83 -10.54 9.09
N HIS A 127 -13.01 -10.92 9.56
CA HIS A 127 -14.25 -10.17 9.41
C HIS A 127 -14.55 -9.81 7.93
N MET A 128 -14.72 -8.53 7.59
CA MET A 128 -14.94 -8.06 6.22
C MET A 128 -13.84 -8.47 5.20
N ASP A 129 -12.60 -8.69 5.65
CA ASP A 129 -11.49 -9.11 4.78
C ASP A 129 -11.63 -10.61 4.47
N ALA A 130 -12.13 -11.40 5.42
CA ALA A 130 -12.42 -12.82 5.19
C ALA A 130 -13.55 -13.01 4.18
N VAL A 131 -14.58 -12.15 4.23
CA VAL A 131 -15.67 -12.16 3.25
C VAL A 131 -15.12 -11.88 1.84
N ILE A 132 -14.23 -10.90 1.69
CA ILE A 132 -13.51 -10.63 0.43
C ILE A 132 -12.68 -11.85 0.02
N GLY A 133 -11.94 -12.45 0.95
CA GLY A 133 -11.12 -13.64 0.67
C GLY A 133 -11.93 -14.84 0.17
N VAL A 134 -13.11 -15.08 0.71
CA VAL A 134 -13.98 -16.17 0.23
C VAL A 134 -14.54 -15.84 -1.15
N ASN A 135 -15.07 -14.62 -1.34
CA ASN A 135 -15.74 -14.24 -2.58
C ASN A 135 -14.78 -14.07 -3.77
N GLU A 136 -13.63 -13.44 -3.54
CA GLU A 136 -12.72 -13.03 -4.62
C GLU A 136 -11.57 -14.01 -4.83
N LEU A 137 -11.17 -14.75 -3.79
CA LEU A 137 -10.01 -15.66 -3.82
C LEU A 137 -10.41 -17.14 -3.75
N GLY A 138 -11.69 -17.45 -3.57
CA GLY A 138 -12.18 -18.82 -3.43
C GLY A 138 -11.68 -19.50 -2.15
N LEU A 139 -11.35 -18.73 -1.10
CA LEU A 139 -11.01 -19.29 0.21
C LEU A 139 -12.25 -19.90 0.87
N THR A 140 -12.06 -20.73 1.88
CA THR A 140 -13.15 -21.28 2.69
C THR A 140 -13.13 -20.66 4.08
N PHE A 141 -14.31 -20.37 4.63
CA PHE A 141 -14.42 -19.94 6.02
C PHE A 141 -13.93 -21.04 6.96
N MET A 142 -13.07 -20.67 7.90
CA MET A 142 -12.68 -21.53 9.02
C MET A 142 -13.84 -21.62 10.02
N ARG A 143 -13.94 -22.75 10.73
CA ARG A 143 -15.01 -22.99 11.69
C ARG A 143 -15.00 -21.94 12.81
N GLY A 144 -16.13 -21.27 13.02
CA GLY A 144 -16.32 -20.28 14.08
C GLY A 144 -17.58 -19.43 13.86
N ASN A 145 -17.90 -18.55 14.81
CA ASN A 145 -19.05 -17.64 14.72
C ASN A 145 -18.71 -16.29 14.05
N TRP A 146 -17.45 -16.10 13.68
CA TRP A 146 -16.95 -14.88 13.04
C TRP A 146 -16.24 -15.26 11.74
N ALA A 147 -16.38 -14.39 10.73
CA ALA A 147 -15.80 -14.62 9.40
C ALA A 147 -14.26 -14.65 9.48
N HIS A 148 -13.69 -15.81 9.17
CA HIS A 148 -12.25 -16.08 9.22
C HIS A 148 -11.83 -16.91 8.03
N SER A 149 -10.77 -16.54 7.35
CA SER A 149 -10.14 -17.37 6.31
C SER A 149 -8.64 -17.09 6.27
N GLY A 150 -7.88 -17.93 5.57
CA GLY A 150 -6.45 -17.68 5.41
C GLY A 150 -5.80 -18.63 4.42
N PHE A 151 -4.53 -18.38 4.15
CA PHE A 151 -3.72 -19.17 3.23
C PHE A 151 -2.24 -19.21 3.68
N PRO A 152 -1.46 -20.22 3.28
CA PRO A 152 -0.05 -20.32 3.67
C PRO A 152 0.80 -19.21 3.05
N GLU A 153 1.88 -18.82 3.72
CA GLU A 153 2.78 -17.73 3.32
C GLU A 153 3.24 -17.80 1.85
N ILE A 154 3.53 -19.01 1.34
CA ILE A 154 3.95 -19.23 -0.05
C ILE A 154 2.90 -18.81 -1.09
N GLY A 155 1.63 -18.71 -0.68
CA GLY A 155 0.54 -18.27 -1.53
C GLY A 155 0.40 -16.75 -1.65
N PHE A 156 1.15 -15.96 -0.87
CA PHE A 156 0.98 -14.50 -0.79
C PHE A 156 0.93 -13.83 -2.17
N ALA A 157 1.95 -14.04 -3.01
CA ALA A 157 2.04 -13.42 -4.33
C ALA A 157 0.79 -13.65 -5.19
N ARG A 158 0.32 -14.91 -5.25
CA ARG A 158 -0.85 -15.29 -6.05
C ARG A 158 -2.14 -14.64 -5.53
N PHE A 159 -2.34 -14.66 -4.22
CA PHE A 159 -3.57 -14.14 -3.62
C PHE A 159 -3.60 -12.61 -3.59
N SER A 160 -2.47 -11.96 -3.33
CA SER A 160 -2.39 -10.49 -3.36
C SER A 160 -2.56 -9.95 -4.77
N ASP A 161 -1.96 -10.58 -5.80
CA ASP A 161 -2.11 -10.12 -7.18
C ASP A 161 -3.57 -10.15 -7.65
N VAL A 162 -4.32 -11.22 -7.36
CA VAL A 162 -5.75 -11.30 -7.70
C VAL A 162 -6.55 -10.14 -7.10
N LEU A 163 -6.33 -9.82 -5.82
CA LEU A 163 -7.00 -8.69 -5.17
C LEU A 163 -6.56 -7.35 -5.78
N VAL A 164 -5.27 -7.16 -6.02
CA VAL A 164 -4.73 -5.92 -6.57
C VAL A 164 -5.24 -5.66 -8.00
N GLN A 165 -5.30 -6.69 -8.85
CA GLN A 165 -5.86 -6.55 -10.20
C GLN A 165 -7.38 -6.30 -10.18
N LYS A 166 -8.09 -6.76 -9.15
CA LYS A 166 -9.50 -6.42 -8.91
C LYS A 166 -9.72 -5.02 -8.30
N GLY A 167 -8.63 -4.28 -8.03
CA GLY A 167 -8.69 -2.90 -7.53
C GLY A 167 -8.70 -2.78 -6.01
N TYR A 168 -8.51 -3.87 -5.26
CA TYR A 168 -8.35 -3.80 -3.80
C TYR A 168 -6.95 -3.29 -3.46
N LYS A 169 -6.86 -2.50 -2.38
CA LYS A 169 -5.60 -2.24 -1.68
C LYS A 169 -5.31 -3.41 -0.75
N VAL A 170 -4.08 -3.92 -0.74
CA VAL A 170 -3.67 -5.05 0.10
C VAL A 170 -2.53 -4.63 1.02
N ALA A 171 -2.67 -4.83 2.32
CA ALA A 171 -1.60 -4.64 3.28
C ALA A 171 -1.01 -5.97 3.75
N ARG A 172 0.31 -6.08 3.68
CA ARG A 172 1.08 -7.19 4.25
C ARG A 172 1.53 -6.82 5.65
N VAL A 173 0.95 -7.49 6.64
CA VAL A 173 1.32 -7.33 8.04
C VAL A 173 2.16 -8.52 8.48
N GLU A 174 3.41 -8.26 8.83
CA GLU A 174 4.37 -9.29 9.22
C GLU A 174 4.49 -9.41 10.74
N GLN A 175 5.03 -10.55 11.18
CA GLN A 175 5.60 -10.66 12.53
C GLN A 175 7.03 -10.15 12.52
N THR A 176 7.28 -9.02 13.18
CA THR A 176 8.62 -8.40 13.25
C THR A 176 9.45 -8.92 14.42
N GLU A 177 8.94 -9.91 15.14
CA GLU A 177 9.61 -10.60 16.23
C GLU A 177 9.27 -12.10 16.23
N THR A 178 10.23 -12.92 16.67
CA THR A 178 9.99 -14.34 16.97
C THR A 178 9.43 -14.52 18.39
N PRO A 179 8.85 -15.70 18.73
CA PRO A 179 8.42 -16.00 20.09
C PRO A 179 9.54 -15.81 21.13
N GLU A 180 10.78 -16.19 20.80
CA GLU A 180 11.94 -16.05 21.68
C GLU A 180 12.30 -14.57 21.92
N MET A 181 12.21 -13.74 20.88
CA MET A 181 12.41 -12.29 21.00
C MET A 181 11.32 -11.65 21.87
N MET A 182 10.07 -12.07 21.69
CA MET A 182 8.94 -11.63 22.52
C MET A 182 9.14 -12.03 23.99
N GLU A 183 9.59 -13.25 24.27
CA GLU A 183 9.91 -13.70 25.64
C GLU A 183 11.04 -12.88 26.26
N ALA A 184 12.10 -12.59 25.52
CA ALA A 184 13.19 -11.73 25.96
C ALA A 184 12.69 -10.31 26.30
N ARG A 185 11.86 -9.72 25.44
CA ARG A 185 11.22 -8.42 25.70
C ARG A 185 10.33 -8.46 26.94
N CYS A 186 9.56 -9.53 27.13
CA CYS A 186 8.70 -9.66 28.31
C CYS A 186 9.51 -9.75 29.61
N LYS A 187 10.70 -10.36 29.58
CA LYS A 187 11.60 -10.44 30.75
C LYS A 187 12.21 -9.09 31.11
N SER A 188 12.42 -8.19 30.14
CA SER A 188 12.93 -6.83 30.43
C SER A 188 11.85 -5.86 30.94
N ILE A 189 10.57 -6.22 30.82
CA ILE A 189 9.45 -5.38 31.29
C ILE A 189 9.13 -5.74 32.74
N ALA A 190 9.10 -4.74 33.63
CA ALA A 190 8.84 -4.95 35.06
C ALA A 190 7.47 -5.59 35.35
N LYS A 191 6.42 -5.24 34.58
CA LYS A 191 5.07 -5.78 34.71
C LYS A 191 4.43 -5.99 33.32
N PRO A 192 4.71 -7.13 32.65
CA PRO A 192 4.17 -7.38 31.32
C PRO A 192 2.66 -7.64 31.39
N THR A 193 1.92 -6.94 30.56
CA THR A 193 0.46 -7.08 30.41
C THR A 193 0.11 -8.21 29.44
N LYS A 194 -1.19 -8.49 29.29
CA LYS A 194 -1.66 -9.42 28.23
C LYS A 194 -1.28 -8.96 26.82
N PHE A 195 -1.13 -7.65 26.60
CA PHE A 195 -0.81 -7.08 25.28
C PHE A 195 0.67 -7.24 24.91
N ASP A 196 1.55 -7.38 25.90
CA ASP A 196 2.99 -7.58 25.69
C ASP A 196 3.33 -9.04 25.34
N ARG A 197 2.43 -9.97 25.67
CA ARG A 197 2.57 -11.43 25.48
C ARG A 197 2.15 -11.90 24.08
N VAL A 198 2.25 -11.02 23.09
CA VAL A 198 2.13 -11.37 21.67
C VAL A 198 3.31 -10.77 20.90
N VAL A 199 3.78 -11.52 19.91
CA VAL A 199 4.78 -11.05 18.94
C VAL A 199 4.32 -9.77 18.25
N LYS A 200 5.26 -8.82 18.07
CA LYS A 200 5.00 -7.55 17.40
C LYS A 200 4.60 -7.76 15.95
N ARG A 201 3.62 -6.98 15.51
CA ARG A 201 3.09 -7.01 14.13
C ARG A 201 2.90 -5.62 13.56
N GLU A 202 3.45 -5.42 12.37
CA GLU A 202 3.56 -4.13 11.71
C GLU A 202 3.26 -4.28 10.21
N VAL A 203 2.71 -3.22 9.62
CA VAL A 203 2.52 -3.15 8.18
C VAL A 203 3.90 -3.01 7.55
N CYS A 204 4.30 -3.96 6.74
CA CYS A 204 5.57 -3.93 6.03
C CYS A 204 5.42 -3.46 4.58
N ARG A 205 4.21 -3.58 4.01
CA ARG A 205 3.91 -3.12 2.66
C ARG A 205 2.41 -2.88 2.50
N ILE A 206 2.04 -1.83 1.77
CA ILE A 206 0.73 -1.69 1.14
C ILE A 206 0.96 -1.80 -0.37
N ILE A 207 0.13 -2.59 -1.04
CA ILE A 207 0.18 -2.86 -2.47
C ILE A 207 -1.13 -2.39 -3.07
N THR A 208 -1.02 -1.55 -4.08
CA THR A 208 -2.12 -1.08 -4.93
C THR A 208 -1.74 -1.31 -6.38
N ARG A 209 -2.69 -1.12 -7.31
CA ARG A 209 -2.45 -1.31 -8.74
C ARG A 209 -1.40 -0.33 -9.29
N GLY A 210 -1.28 0.87 -8.70
CA GLY A 210 -0.28 1.88 -9.06
C GLY A 210 1.06 1.76 -8.32
N THR A 211 1.19 0.86 -7.34
CA THR A 211 2.39 0.76 -6.48
C THR A 211 3.06 -0.62 -6.52
N GLN A 212 2.80 -1.42 -7.57
CA GLN A 212 3.43 -2.72 -7.74
C GLN A 212 4.92 -2.57 -8.08
N THR A 213 5.79 -3.23 -7.32
CA THR A 213 7.25 -3.21 -7.50
C THR A 213 7.81 -4.56 -7.98
N TYR A 214 6.96 -5.59 -8.10
CA TYR A 214 7.32 -6.96 -8.51
C TYR A 214 8.52 -7.52 -7.73
N SER A 215 8.51 -7.34 -6.41
CA SER A 215 9.51 -7.96 -5.54
C SER A 215 9.37 -9.48 -5.54
N VAL A 216 10.34 -10.20 -4.96
CA VAL A 216 10.30 -11.67 -4.79
C VAL A 216 8.99 -12.15 -4.17
N LEU A 217 8.36 -11.33 -3.32
CA LEU A 217 7.10 -11.66 -2.66
C LEU A 217 5.86 -11.23 -3.45
N ASP A 218 5.96 -10.26 -4.36
CA ASP A 218 4.81 -9.76 -5.13
C ASP A 218 4.53 -10.61 -6.39
N GLY A 219 5.54 -11.36 -6.85
CA GLY A 219 5.44 -12.17 -8.06
C GLY A 219 5.77 -11.39 -9.33
N ALA A 220 5.59 -12.03 -10.48
CA ALA A 220 5.87 -11.45 -11.79
C ALA A 220 4.72 -10.56 -12.27
N PRO A 221 5.00 -9.56 -13.13
CA PRO A 221 3.96 -8.76 -13.77
C PRO A 221 3.00 -9.61 -14.61
N SER A 222 1.71 -9.43 -14.37
CA SER A 222 0.63 -10.08 -15.13
C SER A 222 0.43 -9.44 -16.52
N GLU A 223 0.89 -8.20 -16.73
CA GLU A 223 0.76 -7.45 -17.98
C GLU A 223 2.10 -6.79 -18.35
N SER A 224 2.36 -6.60 -19.65
CA SER A 224 3.57 -5.93 -20.15
C SER A 224 3.44 -4.41 -20.25
N GLN A 225 2.24 -3.86 -20.08
CA GLN A 225 2.01 -2.42 -20.16
C GLN A 225 2.36 -1.74 -18.84
N SER A 226 3.03 -0.59 -18.93
CA SER A 226 3.33 0.26 -17.78
C SER A 226 2.04 0.74 -17.11
N LYS A 227 1.98 0.59 -15.80
CA LYS A 227 0.88 1.05 -14.94
C LYS A 227 1.38 2.26 -14.15
N PHE A 228 0.91 3.44 -14.49
CA PHE A 228 1.40 4.68 -13.86
C PHE A 228 0.61 5.02 -12.60
N LEU A 229 1.31 5.50 -11.58
CA LEU A 229 0.78 6.28 -10.48
C LEU A 229 0.89 7.76 -10.88
N LEU A 230 -0.22 8.51 -10.87
CA LEU A 230 -0.25 9.93 -11.21
C LEU A 230 -0.69 10.76 -10.01
N SER A 231 0.17 11.63 -9.51
CA SER A 231 -0.20 12.71 -8.60
C SER A 231 -0.47 14.00 -9.38
N LEU A 232 -1.61 14.62 -9.13
CA LEU A 232 -2.11 15.76 -9.89
C LEU A 232 -2.55 16.89 -8.97
N LYS A 233 -2.07 18.11 -9.25
CA LYS A 233 -2.41 19.35 -8.55
C LYS A 233 -2.89 20.40 -9.56
N GLU A 234 -3.99 21.07 -9.25
CA GLU A 234 -4.60 22.11 -10.10
C GLU A 234 -4.52 23.49 -9.42
N LYS A 235 -4.30 24.53 -10.23
CA LYS A 235 -4.50 25.94 -9.86
C LYS A 235 -5.34 26.59 -10.95
N ALA A 236 -6.45 27.22 -10.56
CA ALA A 236 -7.23 28.05 -11.48
C ALA A 236 -6.45 29.34 -11.81
N GLU A 237 -6.46 29.75 -13.08
CA GLU A 237 -5.97 31.05 -13.52
C GLU A 237 -7.16 31.98 -13.83
N GLU A 238 -6.95 33.30 -13.73
CA GLU A 238 -7.98 34.28 -14.06
C GLU A 238 -8.40 34.19 -15.55
N GLU A 239 -9.71 34.29 -15.78
CA GLU A 239 -10.37 34.07 -17.08
C GLU A 239 -9.91 35.03 -18.20
N SER A 240 -9.25 36.13 -17.86
CA SER A 240 -8.81 37.18 -18.79
C SER A 240 -7.73 36.74 -19.79
N SER A 241 -7.06 35.61 -19.55
CA SER A 241 -5.88 35.17 -20.32
C SER A 241 -6.15 34.16 -21.44
N GLY A 242 -7.39 33.65 -21.58
CA GLY A 242 -7.72 32.54 -22.48
C GLY A 242 -7.12 31.18 -22.07
N ARG A 243 -6.23 31.17 -21.07
CA ARG A 243 -5.82 30.01 -20.28
C ARG A 243 -6.76 29.95 -19.08
N CYS A 244 -7.18 28.75 -18.70
CA CYS A 244 -8.15 28.60 -17.62
C CYS A 244 -7.54 27.99 -16.36
N ARG A 245 -6.39 27.32 -16.46
CA ARG A 245 -5.80 26.58 -15.35
C ARG A 245 -4.37 26.16 -15.63
N VAL A 246 -3.66 25.84 -14.55
CA VAL A 246 -2.32 25.27 -14.56
C VAL A 246 -2.35 23.97 -13.78
N TYR A 247 -1.70 22.93 -14.33
CA TYR A 247 -1.52 21.66 -13.66
C TYR A 247 -0.05 21.48 -13.26
N GLY A 248 0.13 20.94 -12.06
CA GLY A 248 1.35 20.25 -11.65
C GLY A 248 1.12 18.75 -11.70
N VAL A 249 2.04 18.01 -12.28
CA VAL A 249 1.98 16.56 -12.41
C VAL A 249 3.26 15.92 -11.90
N CYS A 250 3.10 14.79 -11.24
CA CYS A 250 4.16 13.84 -10.97
C CYS A 250 3.62 12.45 -11.27
N PHE A 251 4.29 11.68 -12.14
CA PHE A 251 3.88 10.31 -12.39
C PHE A 251 5.06 9.36 -12.56
N VAL A 252 4.84 8.10 -12.19
CA VAL A 252 5.88 7.07 -12.15
C VAL A 252 5.28 5.70 -12.44
N ASP A 253 6.02 4.87 -13.17
CA ASP A 253 5.83 3.42 -13.16
C ASP A 253 6.70 2.86 -12.03
N THR A 254 6.09 2.39 -10.94
CA THR A 254 6.81 1.94 -9.75
C THR A 254 7.63 0.68 -9.97
N SER A 255 7.39 -0.06 -11.05
CA SER A 255 8.23 -1.20 -11.42
C SER A 255 9.56 -0.78 -12.06
N VAL A 256 9.60 0.43 -12.63
CA VAL A 256 10.79 1.00 -13.27
C VAL A 256 11.48 2.03 -12.37
N GLY A 257 10.70 2.80 -11.61
CA GLY A 257 11.21 3.84 -10.70
C GLY A 257 11.64 5.14 -11.38
N TYR A 258 11.23 5.37 -12.63
CA TYR A 258 11.52 6.62 -13.35
C TYR A 258 10.39 7.64 -13.18
N PHE A 259 10.68 8.74 -12.49
CA PHE A 259 9.72 9.79 -12.20
C PHE A 259 9.67 10.85 -13.31
N HIS A 260 8.46 11.19 -13.73
CA HIS A 260 8.18 12.33 -14.60
C HIS A 260 7.53 13.43 -13.78
N ILE A 261 8.13 14.62 -13.76
CA ILE A 261 7.66 15.76 -12.97
C ILE A 261 7.59 16.99 -13.87
N GLY A 262 6.48 17.73 -13.81
CA GLY A 262 6.31 18.92 -14.64
C GLY A 262 5.13 19.80 -14.24
N GLN A 263 5.12 21.03 -14.77
CA GLN A 263 4.05 21.99 -14.61
C GLN A 263 3.73 22.62 -15.96
N PHE A 264 2.45 22.76 -16.30
CA PHE A 264 2.02 23.35 -17.56
C PHE A 264 0.67 24.06 -17.43
N SER A 265 0.50 25.15 -18.18
CA SER A 265 -0.81 25.77 -18.40
C SER A 265 -1.64 24.92 -19.36
N ASP A 266 -2.96 24.95 -19.19
CA ASP A 266 -3.90 24.17 -20.00
C ASP A 266 -5.11 25.03 -20.42
N ASP A 267 -5.77 24.57 -21.47
CA ASP A 267 -6.97 25.22 -22.00
C ASP A 267 -8.22 24.85 -21.18
N ARG A 268 -9.34 25.51 -21.51
CA ARG A 268 -10.63 25.29 -20.86
C ARG A 268 -11.16 23.85 -20.97
N HIS A 269 -10.68 23.06 -21.93
CA HIS A 269 -11.09 21.67 -22.19
C HIS A 269 -10.13 20.64 -21.58
N CYS A 270 -9.05 21.11 -20.92
CA CYS A 270 -7.96 20.32 -20.39
C CYS A 270 -7.29 19.43 -21.45
N SER A 271 -7.07 19.94 -22.66
CA SER A 271 -6.56 19.12 -23.77
C SER A 271 -5.18 18.53 -23.46
N ARG A 272 -4.30 19.28 -22.80
CA ARG A 272 -2.96 18.78 -22.43
C ARG A 272 -3.03 17.71 -21.36
N LEU A 273 -3.85 17.90 -20.32
CA LEU A 273 -4.08 16.86 -19.32
C LEU A 273 -4.66 15.58 -19.95
N ARG A 274 -5.65 15.71 -20.84
CA ARG A 274 -6.22 14.56 -21.56
C ARG A 274 -5.17 13.83 -22.40
N THR A 275 -4.29 14.60 -23.05
CA THR A 275 -3.19 14.05 -23.86
C THR A 275 -2.22 13.29 -22.97
N LEU A 276 -1.82 13.85 -21.82
CA LEU A 276 -0.96 13.18 -20.84
C LEU A 276 -1.57 11.87 -20.38
N ILE A 277 -2.85 11.87 -19.98
CA ILE A 277 -3.57 10.67 -19.52
C ILE A 277 -3.65 9.62 -20.64
N ALA A 278 -3.85 10.03 -21.89
CA ALA A 278 -3.91 9.10 -23.02
C ALA A 278 -2.55 8.46 -23.35
N HIS A 279 -1.46 9.22 -23.20
CA HIS A 279 -0.10 8.72 -23.44
C HIS A 279 0.43 7.86 -22.28
N TYR A 280 0.11 8.24 -21.05
CA TYR A 280 0.56 7.61 -19.82
C TYR A 280 -0.64 7.25 -18.96
N SER A 281 -1.35 6.20 -19.35
CA SER A 281 -2.60 5.78 -18.69
C SER A 281 -2.33 5.42 -17.22
N PRO A 282 -2.83 6.20 -16.25
CA PRO A 282 -2.64 5.89 -14.84
C PRO A 282 -3.57 4.76 -14.39
N ALA A 283 -3.01 3.84 -13.59
CA ALA A 283 -3.80 2.86 -12.85
C ALA A 283 -4.33 3.42 -11.53
N GLU A 284 -3.70 4.48 -11.02
CA GLU A 284 -4.03 5.14 -9.76
C GLU A 284 -3.71 6.64 -9.85
N VAL A 285 -4.61 7.46 -9.31
CA VAL A 285 -4.50 8.92 -9.32
C VAL A 285 -4.60 9.46 -7.90
N LEU A 286 -3.57 10.20 -7.49
CA LEU A 286 -3.51 10.92 -6.22
C LEU A 286 -3.86 12.39 -6.45
N PHE A 287 -4.65 12.97 -5.55
CA PHE A 287 -5.01 14.38 -5.63
C PHE A 287 -5.33 14.98 -4.27
N GLU A 288 -5.24 16.30 -4.16
CA GLU A 288 -5.64 17.00 -2.95
C GLU A 288 -7.17 17.15 -2.86
N ARG A 289 -7.75 16.78 -1.72
CA ARG A 289 -9.19 16.96 -1.47
C ARG A 289 -9.61 18.42 -1.64
N GLY A 290 -10.69 18.65 -2.38
CA GLY A 290 -11.22 19.98 -2.66
C GLY A 290 -10.44 20.79 -3.71
N ASN A 291 -9.31 20.31 -4.23
CA ASN A 291 -8.47 21.10 -5.13
C ASN A 291 -8.99 21.18 -6.57
N PHE A 292 -9.57 20.09 -7.11
CA PHE A 292 -9.94 20.04 -8.52
C PHE A 292 -11.15 20.90 -8.90
N SER A 293 -11.19 21.32 -10.16
CA SER A 293 -12.38 21.91 -10.78
C SER A 293 -13.42 20.85 -11.15
N VAL A 294 -14.62 21.30 -11.55
CA VAL A 294 -15.69 20.40 -12.02
C VAL A 294 -15.27 19.70 -13.32
N GLU A 295 -14.53 20.39 -14.18
CA GLU A 295 -14.02 19.90 -15.46
C GLU A 295 -13.01 18.76 -15.25
N THR A 296 -12.03 18.95 -14.37
CA THR A 296 -11.04 17.93 -14.02
C THR A 296 -11.72 16.69 -13.42
N ARG A 297 -12.66 16.89 -12.48
CA ARG A 297 -13.44 15.78 -11.92
C ARG A 297 -14.22 15.00 -12.97
N LYS A 298 -14.80 15.68 -13.97
CA LYS A 298 -15.48 15.01 -15.10
C LYS A 298 -14.52 14.14 -15.91
N ILE A 299 -13.29 14.62 -16.16
CA ILE A 299 -12.27 13.85 -16.88
C ILE A 299 -11.89 12.60 -16.10
N LEU A 300 -11.60 12.72 -14.81
CA LEU A 300 -11.22 11.57 -13.99
C LEU A 300 -12.35 10.53 -13.93
N LYS A 301 -13.61 10.97 -13.75
CA LYS A 301 -14.76 10.06 -13.72
C LYS A 301 -15.07 9.39 -15.05
N ALA A 302 -14.79 10.04 -16.18
CA ALA A 302 -15.12 9.52 -17.50
C ALA A 302 -13.97 8.71 -18.11
N SER A 303 -12.77 9.28 -18.18
CA SER A 303 -11.61 8.68 -18.84
C SER A 303 -10.83 7.72 -17.92
N LEU A 304 -10.96 7.87 -16.60
CA LEU A 304 -10.22 7.10 -15.60
C LEU A 304 -11.17 6.42 -14.59
N SER A 305 -12.33 5.97 -15.07
CA SER A 305 -13.34 5.30 -14.24
C SER A 305 -12.84 4.00 -13.61
N SER A 306 -11.87 3.34 -14.24
CA SER A 306 -11.23 2.11 -13.75
C SER A 306 -9.98 2.35 -12.91
N ALA A 307 -9.48 3.59 -12.86
CA ALA A 307 -8.31 3.93 -12.07
C ALA A 307 -8.74 4.17 -10.62
N LEU A 308 -7.88 3.77 -9.68
CA LEU A 308 -8.07 4.07 -8.27
C LEU A 308 -7.90 5.59 -8.06
N GLN A 309 -8.76 6.22 -7.27
CA GLN A 309 -8.76 7.67 -7.06
C GLN A 309 -8.61 7.99 -5.57
N GLU A 310 -7.49 8.59 -5.20
CA GLU A 310 -7.09 8.83 -3.81
C GLU A 310 -7.07 10.32 -3.48
N GLY A 311 -8.05 10.73 -2.68
CA GLY A 311 -8.12 12.08 -2.13
C GLY A 311 -7.27 12.21 -0.87
N LEU A 312 -6.16 12.91 -0.97
CA LEU A 312 -5.24 13.21 0.12
C LEU A 312 -5.59 14.53 0.82
N ASN A 313 -5.48 14.56 2.14
CA ASN A 313 -5.69 15.77 2.95
C ASN A 313 -4.59 16.81 2.68
N ALA A 314 -5.01 18.04 2.38
CA ALA A 314 -4.12 19.17 2.09
C ALA A 314 -3.12 19.44 3.23
N GLY A 315 -1.85 19.67 2.88
CA GLY A 315 -0.75 20.00 3.79
C GLY A 315 -0.22 18.82 4.61
N THR A 316 -1.09 17.94 5.13
CA THR A 316 -0.67 16.77 5.91
C THR A 316 -0.25 15.60 5.04
N GLN A 317 -1.04 15.29 4.00
CA GLN A 317 -0.83 14.16 3.09
C GLN A 317 -0.42 14.66 1.71
N PHE A 318 -1.20 15.56 1.10
CA PHE A 318 -0.78 16.25 -0.12
C PHE A 318 0.06 17.47 0.25
N TRP A 319 1.37 17.34 0.19
CA TRP A 319 2.28 18.38 0.68
C TRP A 319 2.33 19.58 -0.28
N ASP A 320 2.59 20.76 0.30
CA ASP A 320 3.00 21.92 -0.49
C ASP A 320 4.46 21.76 -0.98
N ALA A 321 4.85 22.60 -1.93
CA ALA A 321 6.17 22.53 -2.56
C ALA A 321 7.34 22.66 -1.57
N GLN A 322 7.19 23.54 -0.57
CA GLN A 322 8.26 23.81 0.40
C GLN A 322 8.44 22.63 1.36
N LYS A 323 7.35 22.05 1.84
CA LYS A 323 7.36 20.83 2.64
C LYS A 323 7.98 19.67 1.87
N THR A 324 7.67 19.50 0.57
CA THR A 324 8.32 18.50 -0.28
C THR A 324 9.84 18.65 -0.28
N LEU A 325 10.35 19.84 -0.58
CA LEU A 325 11.80 20.10 -0.62
C LEU A 325 12.46 19.87 0.75
N LYS A 326 11.81 20.30 1.83
CA LYS A 326 12.28 20.07 3.20
C LYS A 326 12.38 18.57 3.49
N THR A 327 11.33 17.80 3.22
CA THR A 327 11.34 16.36 3.45
C THR A 327 12.41 15.65 2.62
N LEU A 328 12.60 16.03 1.35
CA LEU A 328 13.69 15.48 0.52
C LEU A 328 15.09 15.74 1.11
N SER A 329 15.27 16.85 1.83
CA SER A 329 16.54 17.17 2.49
C SER A 329 16.75 16.41 3.80
N GLU A 330 15.67 15.98 4.46
CA GLU A 330 15.72 15.30 5.77
C GLU A 330 15.79 13.77 5.64
N GLU A 331 15.15 13.19 4.61
CA GLU A 331 14.96 11.74 4.44
C GLU A 331 16.08 11.04 3.64
N ASN A 332 17.13 11.76 3.25
CA ASN A 332 18.36 11.19 2.68
C ASN A 332 18.19 10.30 1.41
N TYR A 333 17.10 10.46 0.65
CA TYR A 333 16.79 9.63 -0.53
C TYR A 333 17.90 9.58 -1.58
N PHE A 334 18.71 10.63 -1.70
CA PHE A 334 19.71 10.78 -2.75
C PHE A 334 21.15 10.65 -2.26
N GLU A 335 21.38 10.24 -1.01
CA GLU A 335 22.73 10.17 -0.43
C GLU A 335 23.65 9.20 -1.16
N GLU A 336 23.15 8.03 -1.55
CA GLU A 336 23.95 7.00 -2.24
C GLU A 336 24.42 7.48 -3.63
N ILE A 337 23.56 8.21 -4.35
CA ILE A 337 23.86 8.78 -5.66
C ILE A 337 24.81 9.97 -5.52
N ALA A 338 24.58 10.82 -4.51
CA ALA A 338 25.42 11.97 -4.21
C ALA A 338 26.82 11.59 -3.67
N GLY A 339 27.02 10.34 -3.23
CA GLY A 339 28.30 9.81 -2.74
C GLY A 339 29.46 9.93 -3.74
N GLN A 340 29.19 10.12 -5.02
CA GLN A 340 30.21 10.41 -6.06
C GLN A 340 30.50 11.92 -6.25
N GLU A 341 29.62 12.82 -5.78
CA GLU A 341 29.73 14.28 -5.92
C GLU A 341 30.00 15.01 -4.58
N ARG A 342 30.32 14.29 -3.50
CA ARG A 342 30.47 14.77 -2.11
C ARG A 342 31.64 15.77 -1.86
N ALA A 343 32.10 16.50 -2.86
CA ALA A 343 33.06 17.59 -2.66
C ALA A 343 32.41 18.93 -2.26
N THR A 344 31.10 19.12 -2.44
CA THR A 344 30.42 20.36 -2.06
C THR A 344 29.02 20.09 -1.48
N GLY A 345 28.78 20.55 -0.25
CA GLY A 345 27.55 20.32 0.53
C GLY A 345 26.28 21.01 0.04
N THR A 346 26.07 21.07 -1.28
CA THR A 346 24.95 21.80 -1.92
C THR A 346 24.23 20.99 -3.01
N ASN A 347 24.61 19.73 -3.24
CA ASN A 347 24.20 18.98 -4.44
C ASN A 347 23.28 17.77 -4.21
N PHE A 348 22.48 17.72 -3.13
CA PHE A 348 21.68 16.54 -2.79
C PHE A 348 20.54 16.21 -3.78
N LEU A 349 20.02 17.19 -4.53
CA LEU A 349 18.92 16.97 -5.47
C LEU A 349 19.39 16.53 -6.88
N PRO A 350 18.63 15.68 -7.58
CA PRO A 350 18.79 15.48 -9.02
C PRO A 350 18.71 16.78 -9.84
N THR A 351 19.36 16.84 -11.00
CA THR A 351 19.44 18.04 -11.86
C THR A 351 18.07 18.64 -12.19
N LEU A 352 17.07 17.80 -12.47
CA LEU A 352 15.70 18.26 -12.75
C LEU A 352 15.12 19.03 -11.55
N LEU A 353 15.22 18.48 -10.35
CA LEU A 353 14.70 19.11 -9.14
C LEU A 353 15.50 20.37 -8.76
N LYS A 354 16.82 20.39 -8.99
CA LYS A 354 17.63 21.62 -8.82
C LYS A 354 17.09 22.76 -9.68
N HIS A 355 16.71 22.52 -10.94
CA HIS A 355 16.12 23.54 -11.81
C HIS A 355 14.75 24.04 -11.34
N MET A 356 14.05 23.27 -10.50
CA MET A 356 12.76 23.62 -9.91
C MET A 356 12.89 24.41 -8.60
N THR A 357 14.12 24.64 -8.11
CA THR A 357 14.40 25.43 -6.89
C THR A 357 14.95 26.80 -7.23
N SER A 358 14.69 27.78 -6.36
CA SER A 358 15.24 29.13 -6.54
C SER A 358 16.77 29.12 -6.45
N GLU A 359 17.43 29.94 -7.28
CA GLU A 359 18.89 30.13 -7.25
C GLU A 359 19.34 31.08 -6.13
N SER A 360 18.42 31.91 -5.61
CA SER A 360 18.70 32.83 -4.51
C SER A 360 18.81 32.13 -3.15
N ASP A 361 18.28 30.92 -3.04
CA ASP A 361 18.30 30.13 -1.81
C ASP A 361 19.45 29.10 -1.85
N SER A 362 20.49 29.35 -1.05
CA SER A 362 21.64 28.46 -0.95
C SER A 362 21.30 27.07 -0.41
N LEU A 363 20.19 26.95 0.35
CA LEU A 363 19.70 25.67 0.87
C LEU A 363 18.82 24.93 -0.13
N ARG A 364 18.43 25.56 -1.25
CA ARG A 364 17.57 24.98 -2.30
C ARG A 364 16.22 24.46 -1.75
N LEU A 365 15.70 25.08 -0.70
CA LEU A 365 14.42 24.71 -0.06
C LEU A 365 13.25 25.57 -0.55
N THR A 366 13.54 26.65 -1.25
CA THR A 366 12.54 27.54 -1.82
C THR A 366 12.21 27.10 -3.25
N PRO A 367 10.94 26.80 -3.58
CA PRO A 367 10.54 26.47 -4.94
C PRO A 367 10.74 27.67 -5.87
N LYS A 368 11.18 27.41 -7.11
CA LYS A 368 11.23 28.44 -8.16
C LYS A 368 9.82 28.77 -8.63
N GLU A 369 9.57 30.03 -8.94
CA GLU A 369 8.31 30.47 -9.53
C GLU A 369 8.00 29.67 -10.80
N GLY A 370 6.75 29.20 -10.92
CA GLY A 370 6.32 28.35 -12.04
C GLY A 370 6.57 26.84 -11.86
N TYR A 371 7.08 26.39 -10.71
CA TYR A 371 7.26 24.96 -10.39
C TYR A 371 6.59 24.50 -9.09
N GLU A 372 5.88 25.39 -8.39
CA GLU A 372 5.20 25.09 -7.12
C GLU A 372 4.21 23.91 -7.23
N LEU A 373 3.43 23.85 -8.30
CA LEU A 373 2.43 22.78 -8.47
C LEU A 373 3.10 21.45 -8.78
N ALA A 374 4.19 21.45 -9.57
CA ALA A 374 4.96 20.24 -9.85
C ALA A 374 5.57 19.66 -8.57
N LEU A 375 6.18 20.50 -7.74
CA LEU A 375 6.78 20.10 -6.46
C LEU A 375 5.73 19.69 -5.42
N SER A 376 4.56 20.31 -5.42
CA SER A 376 3.43 19.88 -4.59
C SER A 376 2.88 18.52 -5.05
N ALA A 377 2.69 18.32 -6.36
CA ALA A 377 2.30 17.03 -6.92
C ALA A 377 3.34 15.95 -6.60
N PHE A 378 4.63 16.26 -6.67
CA PHE A 378 5.68 15.34 -6.26
C PHE A 378 5.59 14.99 -4.77
N GLY A 379 5.31 15.97 -3.91
CA GLY A 379 5.05 15.75 -2.48
C GLY A 379 3.90 14.79 -2.21
N GLY A 380 2.78 14.97 -2.92
CA GLY A 380 1.65 14.04 -2.85
C GLY A 380 1.96 12.64 -3.39
N CYS A 381 2.99 12.48 -4.24
CA CYS A 381 3.45 11.18 -4.74
C CYS A 381 4.46 10.49 -3.79
N ILE A 382 5.19 11.26 -2.99
CA ILE A 382 6.14 10.74 -2.00
C ILE A 382 5.42 10.27 -0.73
N PHE A 383 4.41 11.03 -0.28
CA PHE A 383 3.52 10.65 0.81
C PHE A 383 2.80 9.33 0.51
#